data_AF-A0ABD7Z5B3-F1
#
_entry.id   AF-A0ABD7Z5B3-F1
#
_cell.length_a   1.000
_cell.length_b   1.000
_cell.length_c   1.000
_cell.angle_alpha   90.00
_cell.angle_beta   90.00
_cell.angle_gamma   90.00
#
_symmetry.space_group_name_H-M   'P 1'
#
loop_
_entity.id
_entity.type
_entity.pdbx_description
1 polymer ?
#
loop_
_entity_poly.entity_id
_entity_poly.type
_entity_poly.pdbx_seq_one_letter_code
_entity_poly.pdbx_strand_id
1 'polypeptide(L)'
;MAPFGASCVLLFAVSQSPLAQPRNVILGHLISAFCGLLFLKLFGHDVIIIALAVGIAIIAMQYFRAVHPPAGANPLVILLTADKIDYDFTFLLFPVLSGSVILVAIAYLVNNFFNQTHWPVYWLALFKEKEK
;
A
#
# COMPACT_ATOMS: atom_id res chain seq x y z
N MET A 1 -5.82 -3.29 9.14
CA MET A 1 -5.89 -4.02 7.86
C MET A 1 -4.70 -4.98 7.80
N ALA A 2 -4.87 -6.25 7.43
CA ALA A 2 -3.78 -7.24 7.47
C ALA A 2 -2.47 -6.85 6.73
N PRO A 3 -2.50 -6.22 5.53
CA PRO A 3 -1.32 -5.76 4.81
C PRO A 3 -0.39 -4.83 5.58
N PHE A 4 -0.92 -4.06 6.54
CA PHE A 4 -0.12 -3.16 7.37
C PHE A 4 0.90 -3.91 8.23
N GLY A 5 0.63 -5.16 8.61
CA GLY A 5 1.62 -5.97 9.33
C GLY A 5 2.89 -6.20 8.49
N ALA A 6 2.73 -6.52 7.20
CA ALA A 6 3.86 -6.66 6.27
C ALA A 6 4.52 -5.31 5.96
N SER A 7 3.75 -4.21 5.92
CA SER A 7 4.31 -2.86 5.83
C SER A 7 5.20 -2.52 7.02
N CYS A 8 4.80 -2.89 8.24
CA CYS A 8 5.64 -2.71 9.44
C CYS A 8 6.98 -3.44 9.31
N VAL A 9 7.00 -4.66 8.76
CA VAL A 9 8.26 -5.40 8.51
C VAL A 9 9.19 -4.57 7.62
N LEU A 10 8.68 -4.02 6.51
CA LEU A 10 9.49 -3.17 5.64
C LEU A 10 9.93 -1.88 6.32
N LEU A 11 9.01 -1.20 7.00
CA LEU A 11 9.23 0.12 7.60
C LEU A 11 10.18 0.09 8.81
N PHE A 12 10.29 -1.03 9.51
CA PHE A 12 11.07 -1.12 10.74
C PHE A 12 12.29 -2.04 10.63
N ALA A 13 12.25 -3.08 9.79
CA ALA A 13 13.40 -3.99 9.63
C ALA A 13 14.31 -3.58 8.46
N VAL A 14 13.75 -3.00 7.39
CA VAL A 14 14.48 -2.65 6.15
C VAL A 14 14.05 -1.29 5.59
N SER A 15 13.99 -0.29 6.48
CA SER A 15 13.46 1.06 6.18
C SER A 15 14.17 1.78 5.02
N GLN A 16 15.43 1.47 4.79
CA GLN A 16 16.25 2.01 3.70
C GLN A 16 15.88 1.47 2.31
N SER A 17 15.03 0.44 2.23
CA SER A 17 14.53 -0.08 0.96
C SER A 17 13.75 1.00 0.19
N PRO A 18 13.96 1.15 -1.14
CA PRO A 18 13.11 1.99 -1.98
C PRO A 18 11.62 1.65 -1.86
N LEU A 19 11.29 0.39 -1.56
CA LEU A 19 9.90 -0.07 -1.44
C LEU A 19 9.24 0.32 -0.11
N ALA A 20 10.03 0.73 0.88
CA ALA A 20 9.56 1.17 2.19
C ALA A 20 9.33 2.69 2.25
N GLN A 21 9.59 3.45 1.18
CA GLN A 21 9.50 4.91 1.22
C GLN A 21 8.05 5.42 1.28
N PRO A 22 7.80 6.61 1.86
CA PRO A 22 6.45 7.14 2.13
C PRO A 22 5.51 7.12 0.93
N ARG A 23 5.99 7.53 -0.26
CA ARG A 23 5.21 7.50 -1.50
C ARG A 23 4.71 6.09 -1.80
N ASN A 24 5.60 5.10 -1.74
CA ASN A 24 5.27 3.72 -2.06
C ASN A 24 4.23 3.19 -1.06
N VAL A 25 4.42 3.44 0.24
CA VAL A 25 3.47 2.97 1.27
C VAL A 25 2.09 3.58 1.06
N ILE A 26 1.99 4.91 1.01
CA ILE A 26 0.70 5.60 0.95
C ILE A 26 0.00 5.37 -0.39
N LEU A 27 0.69 5.65 -1.51
CA LEU A 27 0.08 5.49 -2.83
C LEU A 27 -0.11 4.02 -3.19
N GLY A 28 0.80 3.13 -2.81
CA GLY A 28 0.66 1.69 -3.05
C GLY A 28 -0.59 1.15 -2.40
N HIS A 29 -0.84 1.48 -1.13
CA HIS A 29 -2.08 1.06 -0.45
C HIS A 29 -3.33 1.69 -1.07
N LEU A 30 -3.30 2.98 -1.41
CA LEU A 30 -4.43 3.66 -2.06
C LEU A 30 -4.77 3.05 -3.42
N ILE A 31 -3.79 2.93 -4.31
CA ILE A 31 -3.96 2.35 -5.66
C ILE A 31 -4.50 0.93 -5.54
N SER A 32 -3.87 0.12 -4.69
CA SER A 32 -4.23 -1.28 -4.55
C SER A 32 -5.62 -1.47 -3.94
N ALA A 33 -5.98 -0.69 -2.91
CA ALA A 33 -7.32 -0.72 -2.34
C ALA A 33 -8.38 -0.20 -3.34
N PHE A 34 -8.07 0.84 -4.10
CA PHE A 34 -8.97 1.37 -5.13
C PHE A 34 -9.27 0.31 -6.19
N CYS A 35 -8.25 -0.41 -6.68
CA CYS A 35 -8.45 -1.54 -7.58
C CYS A 35 -9.35 -2.62 -6.97
N GLY A 36 -9.14 -2.99 -5.70
CA GLY A 36 -10.01 -3.95 -5.00
C GLY A 36 -11.46 -3.50 -4.93
N LEU A 37 -11.73 -2.26 -4.51
CA LEU A 37 -13.09 -1.72 -4.42
C LEU A 37 -13.75 -1.60 -5.80
N LEU A 38 -13.00 -1.15 -6.80
CA LEU A 38 -13.50 -1.02 -8.17
C LEU A 38 -13.94 -2.39 -8.71
N PHE A 39 -13.10 -3.42 -8.55
CA PHE A 39 -13.43 -4.77 -8.99
C PHE A 39 -14.62 -5.35 -8.22
N LEU A 40 -14.66 -5.16 -6.90
CA LEU A 40 -15.80 -5.60 -6.09
C LEU A 40 -17.12 -4.97 -6.56
N LYS A 41 -17.14 -3.65 -6.81
CA LYS A 41 -18.35 -2.92 -7.22
C LYS A 41 -18.79 -3.25 -8.66
N LEU A 42 -17.85 -3.57 -9.56
CA LEU A 42 -18.16 -3.87 -10.96
C LEU A 42 -18.45 -5.34 -11.24
N PHE A 43 -17.79 -6.26 -10.54
CA PHE A 43 -17.77 -7.68 -10.90
C PHE A 43 -18.07 -8.64 -9.74
N GLY A 44 -18.19 -8.16 -8.50
CA GLY A 44 -18.38 -9.02 -7.33
C GLY A 44 -17.06 -9.61 -6.80
N HIS A 45 -17.12 -10.79 -6.16
CA HIS A 45 -16.01 -11.31 -5.33
C HIS A 45 -15.58 -12.76 -5.64
N ASP A 46 -15.67 -13.21 -6.89
CA ASP A 46 -15.18 -14.54 -7.28
C ASP A 46 -13.65 -14.67 -7.32
N VAL A 47 -13.14 -15.90 -7.24
CA VAL A 47 -11.69 -16.23 -7.27
C VAL A 47 -10.98 -15.65 -8.49
N ILE A 48 -11.62 -15.66 -9.66
CA ILE A 48 -11.07 -15.08 -10.89
C ILE A 48 -10.97 -13.56 -10.77
N ILE A 49 -12.00 -12.92 -10.21
CA ILE A 49 -12.04 -11.46 -10.01
C ILE A 49 -10.97 -11.03 -9.00
N ILE A 50 -10.74 -11.82 -7.96
CA ILE A 50 -9.66 -11.62 -7.00
C ILE A 50 -8.30 -11.62 -7.71
N ALA A 51 -8.01 -12.64 -8.52
CA ALA A 51 -6.75 -12.74 -9.24
C ALA A 51 -6.54 -11.55 -10.19
N LEU A 52 -7.59 -11.15 -10.91
CA LEU A 52 -7.55 -9.97 -11.79
C LEU A 52 -7.34 -8.67 -11.03
N ALA A 53 -8.06 -8.47 -9.91
CA ALA A 53 -7.94 -7.27 -9.09
C ALA A 53 -6.52 -7.11 -8.52
N VAL A 54 -5.90 -8.21 -8.06
CA VAL A 54 -4.51 -8.22 -7.59
C VAL A 54 -3.54 -7.91 -8.73
N GLY A 55 -3.70 -8.57 -9.89
CA GLY A 55 -2.85 -8.34 -11.05
C GLY A 55 -2.90 -6.88 -11.53
N ILE A 56 -4.10 -6.32 -11.65
CA ILE A 56 -4.31 -4.92 -12.04
C ILE A 56 -3.77 -3.95 -10.98
N ALA A 57 -3.95 -4.24 -9.68
CA ALA A 57 -3.35 -3.43 -8.62
C ALA A 57 -1.83 -3.37 -8.73
N ILE A 58 -1.16 -4.50 -9.01
CA ILE A 58 0.29 -4.55 -9.19
C ILE A 58 0.72 -3.74 -10.42
N ILE A 59 0.05 -3.93 -11.56
CA ILE A 59 0.33 -3.17 -12.80
C ILE A 59 0.13 -1.66 -12.56
N ALA A 60 -0.94 -1.26 -11.88
CA ALA A 60 -1.20 0.13 -11.55
C ALA A 60 -0.12 0.70 -10.63
N MET A 61 0.29 -0.02 -9.59
CA MET A 61 1.39 0.41 -8.73
C MET A 61 2.72 0.55 -9.50
N GLN A 62 3.00 -0.34 -10.46
CA GLN A 62 4.17 -0.22 -11.34
C GLN A 62 4.07 1.04 -12.21
N TYR A 63 2.91 1.27 -12.83
CA TYR A 63 2.66 2.45 -13.67
C TYR A 63 2.86 3.76 -12.90
N PHE A 64 2.30 3.86 -11.70
CA PHE A 64 2.43 5.05 -10.83
C PHE A 64 3.78 5.11 -10.07
N ARG A 65 4.70 4.16 -10.30
CA ARG A 65 5.98 4.04 -9.60
C ARG A 65 5.83 4.08 -8.09
N ALA A 66 4.84 3.36 -7.58
CA ALA A 66 4.43 3.32 -6.18
C ALA A 66 4.34 1.88 -5.66
N VAL A 67 5.18 0.98 -6.18
CA VAL A 67 5.20 -0.42 -5.77
C VAL A 67 5.52 -0.54 -4.29
N HIS A 68 4.55 -1.02 -3.52
CA HIS A 68 4.71 -1.42 -2.13
C HIS A 68 4.17 -2.85 -2.01
N PRO A 69 5.04 -3.88 -2.00
CA PRO A 69 4.61 -5.27 -2.06
C PRO A 69 3.52 -5.65 -1.02
N PRO A 70 3.58 -5.17 0.24
CA PRO A 70 2.50 -5.41 1.20
C PRO A 70 1.12 -4.96 0.70
N ALA A 71 1.04 -3.83 0.01
CA ALA A 71 -0.22 -3.32 -0.52
C ALA A 71 -0.85 -4.24 -1.56
N GLY A 72 -0.10 -5.13 -2.21
CA GLY A 72 -0.65 -6.12 -3.16
C GLY A 72 -1.70 -7.05 -2.53
N ALA A 73 -1.74 -7.16 -1.19
CA ALA A 73 -2.75 -7.92 -0.47
C ALA A 73 -4.05 -7.12 -0.17
N ASN A 74 -4.13 -5.82 -0.49
CA ASN A 74 -5.34 -5.03 -0.27
C ASN A 74 -6.58 -5.58 -1.02
N PRO A 75 -6.52 -5.93 -2.32
CA PRO A 75 -7.66 -6.50 -3.04
C PRO A 75 -8.08 -7.84 -2.45
N LEU A 76 -7.12 -8.67 -2.01
CA LEU A 76 -7.42 -9.93 -1.33
C LEU A 76 -8.26 -9.70 -0.08
N VAL A 77 -7.88 -8.73 0.77
CA VAL A 77 -8.66 -8.40 1.97
C VAL A 77 -10.08 -7.99 1.60
N ILE A 78 -10.23 -7.07 0.64
CA ILE A 78 -11.53 -6.53 0.25
C ILE A 78 -12.44 -7.63 -0.30
N LEU A 79 -11.97 -8.38 -1.30
CA LEU A 79 -12.82 -9.34 -1.99
C LEU A 79 -13.05 -10.62 -1.17
N LEU A 80 -12.05 -11.16 -0.47
CA LEU A 80 -12.25 -12.38 0.35
C LEU A 80 -13.15 -12.17 1.57
N THR A 81 -13.38 -10.92 1.98
CA THR A 81 -14.24 -10.61 3.13
C THR A 81 -15.52 -9.86 2.75
N ALA A 82 -15.78 -9.69 1.45
CA ALA A 82 -16.95 -8.98 0.94
C ALA A 82 -18.29 -9.60 1.37
N ASP A 83 -18.34 -10.89 1.67
CA ASP A 83 -19.54 -11.56 2.22
C ASP A 83 -19.88 -11.14 3.65
N LYS A 84 -18.89 -10.61 4.39
CA LYS A 84 -19.00 -10.30 5.81
C LYS A 84 -18.96 -8.80 6.08
N ILE A 85 -18.38 -8.03 5.17
CA ILE A 85 -18.11 -6.60 5.32
C ILE A 85 -18.64 -5.90 4.08
N ASP A 86 -19.55 -4.95 4.27
CA ASP A 86 -19.95 -4.06 3.19
C ASP A 86 -18.87 -2.97 3.01
N TYR A 87 -18.31 -2.93 1.81
CA TYR A 87 -17.22 -2.03 1.46
C TYR A 87 -17.75 -0.85 0.65
N ASP A 88 -17.46 0.35 1.11
CA ASP A 88 -17.68 1.61 0.40
C ASP A 88 -16.35 2.30 0.06
N PHE A 89 -16.37 3.30 -0.83
CA PHE A 89 -15.20 4.10 -1.16
C PHE A 89 -14.63 4.87 0.05
N THR A 90 -15.41 5.10 1.09
CA THR A 90 -14.91 5.57 2.40
C THR A 90 -13.80 4.69 2.98
N PHE A 91 -13.73 3.41 2.60
CA PHE A 91 -12.63 2.50 2.99
C PHE A 91 -11.24 3.02 2.54
N LEU A 92 -11.18 3.79 1.45
CA LEU A 92 -9.96 4.46 0.99
C LEU A 92 -9.47 5.52 1.96
N LEU A 93 -10.38 6.24 2.62
CA LEU A 93 -10.04 7.26 3.62
C LEU A 93 -9.70 6.59 4.95
N PHE A 94 -10.57 5.69 5.40
CA PHE A 94 -10.37 4.92 6.63
C PHE A 94 -10.73 3.44 6.38
N PRO A 95 -9.79 2.49 6.53
CA PRO A 95 -8.51 2.63 7.21
C PRO A 95 -7.30 2.88 6.29
N VAL A 96 -7.48 2.94 4.97
CA VAL A 96 -6.34 2.84 4.02
C VAL A 96 -5.42 4.07 4.07
N LEU A 97 -5.96 5.26 3.78
CA LEU A 97 -5.17 6.49 3.77
C LEU A 97 -4.71 6.87 5.18
N SER A 98 -5.65 6.92 6.12
CA SER A 98 -5.35 7.27 7.51
C SER A 98 -4.31 6.32 8.12
N GLY A 99 -4.48 5.01 7.95
CA GLY A 99 -3.55 4.01 8.48
C GLY A 99 -2.18 4.07 7.84
N SER A 100 -2.09 4.25 6.51
CA SER A 100 -0.79 4.36 5.83
C SER A 100 -0.04 5.65 6.20
N VAL A 101 -0.74 6.78 6.36
CA VAL A 101 -0.15 8.04 6.84
C VAL A 101 0.34 7.90 8.28
N ILE A 102 -0.46 7.31 9.17
CA ILE A 102 -0.07 7.06 10.57
C ILE A 102 1.15 6.13 10.62
N LEU A 103 1.18 5.07 9.82
CA LEU A 103 2.34 4.17 9.76
C LEU A 103 3.60 4.88 9.29
N VAL A 104 3.52 5.71 8.26
CA VAL A 104 4.65 6.52 7.78
C VAL A 104 5.11 7.49 8.87
N ALA A 105 4.20 8.13 9.60
CA ALA A 105 4.54 9.02 10.70
C ALA A 105 5.26 8.27 11.84
N ILE A 106 4.77 7.09 12.23
CA ILE A 106 5.43 6.24 13.24
C ILE A 106 6.80 5.79 12.73
N ALA A 107 6.90 5.34 11.47
CA ALA A 107 8.17 4.95 10.86
C ALA A 107 9.18 6.09 10.84
N TYR A 108 8.74 7.31 10.56
CA TYR A 108 9.59 8.50 10.66
C TYR A 108 10.12 8.70 12.07
N LEU A 109 9.27 8.59 13.09
CA LEU A 109 9.68 8.74 14.48
C LEU A 109 10.70 7.65 14.87
N VAL A 110 10.40 6.39 14.59
CA VAL A 110 11.27 5.26 14.94
C VAL A 110 12.63 5.35 14.25
N ASN A 111 12.64 5.53 12.93
CA ASN A 111 13.86 5.45 12.14
C ASN A 111 14.80 6.64 12.34
N ASN A 112 14.29 7.83 12.69
CA ASN A 112 15.11 9.02 12.88
C ASN A 112 15.49 9.29 14.32
N PHE A 113 14.58 9.10 15.28
CA PHE A 113 14.88 9.41 16.67
C PHE A 113 15.60 8.28 17.39
N PHE A 114 15.24 7.02 17.10
CA PHE A 114 15.80 5.87 17.79
C PHE A 114 16.95 5.25 17.00
N ASN A 115 16.78 5.05 15.69
CA ASN A 115 17.75 4.35 14.86
C ASN A 115 18.74 5.28 14.13
N GLN A 116 18.48 6.60 14.12
CA GLN A 116 19.33 7.62 13.47
C GLN A 116 19.67 7.33 11.99
N THR A 117 18.74 6.71 11.26
CA THR A 117 18.95 6.22 9.89
C THR A 117 18.62 7.22 8.79
N HIS A 118 18.31 8.47 9.13
CA HIS A 118 17.94 9.54 8.18
C HIS A 118 16.91 9.10 7.13
N TRP A 119 15.75 8.67 7.60
CA TRP A 119 14.64 8.20 6.77
C TRP A 119 13.57 9.30 6.62
N PRO A 120 12.95 9.49 5.45
CA PRO A 120 13.07 8.69 4.24
C PRO A 120 14.25 9.08 3.36
N VAL A 121 14.73 8.11 2.58
CA VAL A 121 15.71 8.33 1.50
C VAL A 121 15.12 9.23 0.42
N TYR A 122 13.81 9.09 0.16
CA TYR A 122 13.05 10.02 -0.66
C TYR A 122 11.58 10.08 -0.26
N TRP A 123 10.98 11.25 -0.39
CA TRP A 123 9.55 11.46 -0.10
C TRP A 123 8.68 11.12 -1.30
N LEU A 124 8.54 12.07 -2.23
CA LEU A 124 7.70 11.93 -3.42
C LEU A 124 8.49 11.50 -4.66
N ALA A 125 9.83 11.60 -4.67
CA ALA A 125 10.72 11.34 -5.81
C ALA A 125 10.01 11.38 -7.18
N LEU A 126 9.53 12.55 -7.57
CA LEU A 126 8.96 12.75 -8.91
C LEU A 126 10.04 12.54 -9.99
N PHE A 127 11.30 12.85 -9.63
CA PHE A 127 12.46 12.73 -10.47
C PHE A 127 13.63 12.21 -9.63
N LYS A 128 13.85 10.90 -9.68
CA LYS A 128 15.21 10.37 -9.57
C LYS A 128 15.35 9.42 -10.74
N GLU A 129 15.89 9.93 -11.85
CA GLU A 129 16.43 9.07 -12.88
C GLU A 129 17.38 8.09 -12.20
N LYS A 130 17.26 6.81 -12.56
CA LYS A 130 18.27 5.83 -12.22
C LYS A 130 19.60 6.36 -12.75
N GLU A 131 20.50 6.77 -11.86
CA GLU A 131 21.90 6.64 -12.20
C GLU A 131 22.18 5.14 -12.38
N LYS A 132 22.90 4.86 -13.47
CA LYS A 132 23.00 3.59 -14.19
C LYS A 132 23.35 2.38 -13.32
#